data_AF-A0A7C3K4Y5-F1
#
_entry.id   AF-A0A7C3K4Y5-F1
#
_cell.length_a   1.000
_cell.length_b   1.000
_cell.length_c   1.000
_cell.angle_alpha   90.00
_cell.angle_beta   90.00
_cell.angle_gamma   90.00
#
_symmetry.space_group_name_H-M   'P 1'
#
loop_
_entity.id
_entity.type
_entity.pdbx_description
1 polymer ?
#
loop_
_entity_poly.entity_id
_entity_poly.type
_entity_poly.pdbx_seq_one_letter_code
_entity_poly.pdbx_strand_id
1 'polypeptide(L)'
;MNEQTQNAGEETKNGPRITTTSPETRVYPRDEQYAFLVHVPLGNADARFDEIGTRRNGVLMGSLVSNARQGTFCGEGGFILADPPSDAITGMSAVDAAGEIVDNHMDSIDTLLRPAHNADYNHIDLRFDSTQVVGVLLKVTPDGKPLGGAARNQKLQHIAEEHHLPVATIEVEPSPMPSEISSRTTTFSKSRSVRTYDIPYSSTKFIRVDIAHGDFYHSPASTTVSRTMLIDEYGQTNHEINTSQQEHVMSSLQPLLDHGEITSDEMHAVVHGFVSQTNTPM
;
A
#
# COMPACT_ATOMS: atom_id res chain seq x y z
N MET A 1 -57.73 2.74 17.11
CA MET A 1 -57.18 2.82 15.74
C MET A 1 -56.35 4.09 15.70
N ASN A 2 -55.12 4.05 16.22
CA ASN A 2 -53.88 3.68 15.53
C ASN A 2 -53.76 4.40 14.19
N GLU A 3 -52.88 5.40 14.12
CA GLU A 3 -51.72 5.32 13.25
C GLU A 3 -50.61 6.24 13.77
N GLN A 4 -49.45 5.61 13.97
CA GLN A 4 -48.24 6.16 14.54
C GLN A 4 -47.55 7.04 13.49
N THR A 5 -47.25 8.28 13.85
CA THR A 5 -46.25 9.09 13.15
C THR A 5 -44.89 8.47 13.41
N GLN A 6 -44.34 7.77 12.42
CA GLN A 6 -42.97 7.25 12.45
C GLN A 6 -42.01 8.44 12.41
N ASN A 7 -41.24 8.60 13.49
CA ASN A 7 -39.99 9.34 13.45
C ASN A 7 -39.10 8.67 12.39
N ALA A 8 -38.83 9.39 11.31
CA ALA A 8 -37.72 9.06 10.42
C ALA A 8 -36.45 9.13 11.27
N GLY A 9 -35.92 7.96 11.63
CA GLY A 9 -34.60 7.88 12.21
C GLY A 9 -33.60 8.45 11.22
N GLU A 10 -32.86 9.47 11.65
CA GLU A 10 -31.57 9.76 11.07
C GLU A 10 -30.72 8.49 11.21
N GLU A 11 -30.61 7.72 10.12
CA GLU A 11 -29.51 6.77 9.98
C GLU A 11 -28.23 7.62 10.03
N THR A 12 -27.60 7.67 11.21
CA THR A 12 -26.21 8.08 11.34
C THR A 12 -25.41 7.23 10.38
N LYS A 13 -24.97 7.83 9.26
CA LYS A 13 -23.98 7.28 8.33
C LYS A 13 -22.64 7.17 9.07
N ASN A 14 -22.56 6.26 10.02
CA ASN A 14 -21.31 5.93 10.68
C ASN A 14 -20.56 5.05 9.68
N GLY A 15 -19.67 5.67 8.91
CA GLY A 15 -18.70 4.95 8.10
C GLY A 15 -17.86 4.02 8.97
N PRO A 16 -17.06 3.13 8.36
CA PRO A 16 -16.20 2.23 9.11
C PRO A 16 -15.27 3.02 10.02
N ARG A 17 -15.20 2.62 11.30
CA ARG A 17 -14.29 3.21 12.28
C ARG A 17 -13.02 2.38 12.34
N ILE A 18 -11.89 2.99 12.03
CA ILE A 18 -10.57 2.43 12.32
C ILE A 18 -10.25 2.78 13.77
N THR A 19 -9.82 1.80 14.56
CA THR A 19 -9.28 2.03 15.92
C THR A 19 -7.89 1.44 15.97
N THR A 20 -6.90 2.29 16.27
CA THR A 20 -5.48 1.91 16.27
C THR A 20 -4.91 1.88 17.69
N THR A 21 -3.80 1.17 17.82
CA THR A 21 -2.95 1.17 19.01
C THR A 21 -2.29 2.53 19.16
N SER A 22 -2.35 3.12 20.36
CA SER A 22 -1.56 4.31 20.68
C SER A 22 -0.07 3.99 20.62
N PRO A 23 0.74 4.74 19.84
CA PRO A 23 2.16 4.45 19.73
C PRO A 23 2.93 4.83 21.00
N GLU A 24 3.89 3.98 21.37
CA GLU A 24 4.85 4.20 22.46
C GLU A 24 6.28 4.05 21.93
N THR A 25 7.23 4.74 22.57
CA THR A 25 8.66 4.56 22.23
C THR A 25 9.17 3.24 22.78
N ARG A 26 9.03 2.17 21.99
CA ARG A 26 9.52 0.82 22.28
C ARG A 26 9.56 -0.05 21.04
N VAL A 27 10.10 -1.26 21.21
CA VAL A 27 10.00 -2.35 20.25
C VAL A 27 8.74 -3.17 20.54
N TYR A 28 7.94 -3.42 19.51
CA TYR A 28 6.76 -4.27 19.51
C TYR A 28 7.17 -5.61 18.86
N PRO A 29 7.27 -6.70 19.64
CA PRO A 29 7.59 -8.01 19.12
C PRO A 29 6.40 -8.56 18.32
N ARG A 30 6.66 -9.58 17.50
CA ARG A 30 5.65 -10.18 16.59
C ARG A 30 4.44 -10.78 17.30
N ASP A 31 4.64 -11.36 18.47
CA ASP A 31 3.59 -12.02 19.24
C ASP A 31 2.67 -11.03 19.96
N GLU A 32 3.04 -9.75 19.99
CA GLU A 32 2.22 -8.69 20.55
C GLU A 32 1.22 -8.16 19.51
N GLN A 33 -0.04 -8.01 19.93
CA GLN A 33 -1.08 -7.43 19.09
C GLN A 33 -0.94 -5.91 19.03
N TYR A 34 -0.84 -5.38 17.81
CA TYR A 34 -0.89 -3.95 17.54
C TYR A 34 -1.56 -3.69 16.19
N ALA A 35 -2.08 -2.48 16.02
CA ALA A 35 -2.52 -1.97 14.73
C ALA A 35 -2.18 -0.48 14.63
N PHE A 36 -1.47 -0.06 13.59
CA PHE A 36 -1.12 1.34 13.33
C PHE A 36 -1.58 1.74 11.94
N LEU A 37 -2.19 2.91 11.81
CA LEU A 37 -2.46 3.52 10.51
C LEU A 37 -1.21 4.30 10.09
N VAL A 38 -0.53 3.86 9.03
CA VAL A 38 0.79 4.35 8.66
C VAL A 38 0.76 4.99 7.28
N HIS A 39 1.27 6.22 7.16
CA HIS A 39 1.59 6.86 5.90
C HIS A 39 3.09 6.80 5.64
N VAL A 40 3.49 6.30 4.46
CA VAL A 40 4.89 6.35 4.03
C VAL A 40 5.13 7.66 3.26
N PRO A 41 5.93 8.60 3.80
CA PRO A 41 6.19 9.86 3.12
C PRO A 41 7.08 9.64 1.90
N LEU A 42 6.51 9.77 0.70
CA LEU A 42 7.26 9.82 -0.54
C LEU A 42 7.86 11.22 -0.74
N GLY A 43 9.16 11.29 -0.99
CA GLY A 43 9.90 12.55 -1.17
C GLY A 43 10.39 13.14 0.14
N ASN A 44 10.12 14.43 0.38
CA ASN A 44 10.58 15.15 1.57
C ASN A 44 9.66 14.89 2.76
N ALA A 45 10.19 14.21 3.79
CA ALA A 45 9.44 13.87 4.99
C ALA A 45 9.00 15.08 5.83
N ASP A 46 9.79 16.16 5.92
CA ASP A 46 9.39 17.37 6.68
C ASP A 46 8.18 18.03 6.03
N ALA A 47 8.27 18.24 4.71
CA ALA A 47 7.18 18.84 3.95
C ALA A 47 5.90 18.00 4.07
N ARG A 48 6.02 16.67 4.06
CA ARG A 48 4.88 15.78 4.27
C ARG A 48 4.33 15.84 5.69
N PHE A 49 5.19 15.92 6.70
CA PHE A 49 4.78 16.07 8.09
C PHE A 49 3.95 17.34 8.28
N ASP A 50 4.43 18.47 7.78
CA ASP A 50 3.76 19.78 7.89
C ASP A 50 2.43 19.85 7.13
N GLU A 51 2.26 19.06 6.07
CA GLU A 51 1.04 19.04 5.26
C GLU A 51 -0.09 18.22 5.89
N ILE A 52 0.23 17.16 6.63
CA ILE A 52 -0.76 16.25 7.22
C ILE A 52 -1.51 16.94 8.36
N GLY A 53 -2.84 16.90 8.31
CA GLY A 53 -3.71 17.59 9.26
C GLY A 53 -3.97 19.06 8.93
N THR A 54 -3.50 19.53 7.77
CA THR A 54 -3.81 20.88 7.27
C THR A 54 -4.99 20.85 6.31
N ARG A 55 -5.68 21.99 6.12
CA ARG A 55 -6.88 22.15 5.25
C ARG A 55 -6.59 22.05 3.74
N ARG A 56 -5.63 21.21 3.34
CA ARG A 56 -5.28 20.99 1.95
C ARG A 56 -6.29 20.05 1.32
N ASN A 57 -6.85 20.45 0.18
CA ASN A 57 -7.62 19.53 -0.66
C ASN A 57 -6.67 18.48 -1.26
N GLY A 58 -6.90 17.21 -0.96
CA GLY A 58 -6.14 16.09 -1.52
C GLY A 58 -6.42 14.77 -0.80
N VAL A 59 -5.87 13.69 -1.35
CA VAL A 59 -5.97 12.33 -0.81
C VAL A 59 -4.64 11.93 -0.17
N LEU A 60 -4.68 11.55 1.10
CA LEU A 60 -3.59 10.97 1.87
C LEU A 60 -3.76 9.45 1.90
N MET A 61 -2.77 8.74 1.38
CA MET A 61 -2.79 7.27 1.34
C MET A 61 -2.12 6.69 2.58
N GLY A 62 -2.78 5.74 3.23
CA GLY A 62 -2.25 5.01 4.37
C GLY A 62 -2.35 3.50 4.22
N SER A 63 -1.69 2.80 5.12
CA SER A 63 -1.80 1.35 5.31
C SER A 63 -2.00 1.04 6.78
N LEU A 64 -2.96 0.15 7.08
CA LEU A 64 -3.13 -0.42 8.40
C LEU A 64 -2.12 -1.55 8.60
N VAL A 65 -1.12 -1.29 9.43
CA VAL A 65 0.00 -2.17 9.77
C VAL A 65 -0.31 -2.89 11.08
N SER A 66 -0.21 -4.21 11.11
CA SER A 66 -0.40 -5.04 12.30
C SER A 66 0.66 -6.13 12.39
N ASN A 67 0.68 -6.87 13.49
CA ASN A 67 1.57 -8.01 13.64
C ASN A 67 1.32 -9.15 12.63
N ALA A 68 0.11 -9.23 12.05
CA ALA A 68 -0.22 -10.18 10.99
C ALA A 68 -0.01 -9.61 9.57
N ARG A 69 0.07 -8.28 9.43
CA ARG A 69 0.17 -7.60 8.14
C ARG A 69 1.08 -6.38 8.23
N GLN A 70 2.34 -6.57 7.84
CA GLN A 70 3.38 -5.56 8.06
C GLN A 70 3.75 -4.76 6.80
N GLY A 71 3.12 -5.06 5.66
CA GLY A 71 3.37 -4.39 4.39
C GLY A 71 2.99 -2.90 4.42
N THR A 72 3.78 -2.10 3.71
CA THR A 72 3.54 -0.68 3.42
C THR A 72 3.94 -0.40 1.96
N PHE A 73 3.60 0.77 1.41
CA PHE A 73 3.85 1.11 0.00
C PHE A 73 5.28 0.80 -0.50
N CYS A 74 6.32 1.09 0.29
CA CYS A 74 7.71 0.76 -0.03
C CYS A 74 8.33 -0.33 0.89
N GLY A 75 7.52 -1.00 1.72
CA GLY A 75 8.01 -1.89 2.78
C GLY A 75 8.67 -1.18 3.97
N GLU A 76 8.84 0.14 3.92
CA GLU A 76 9.52 0.95 4.93
C GLU A 76 8.60 1.39 6.09
N GLY A 77 9.21 2.02 7.10
CA GLY A 77 8.53 2.77 8.14
C GLY A 77 7.90 4.08 7.64
N GLY A 78 7.21 4.80 8.52
CA GLY A 78 6.47 6.00 8.15
C GLY A 78 5.87 6.74 9.33
N PHE A 79 4.99 7.70 9.05
CA PHE A 79 4.23 8.42 10.07
C PHE A 79 3.03 7.60 10.53
N ILE A 80 2.88 7.44 11.84
CA ILE A 80 1.67 6.89 12.45
C ILE A 80 0.65 8.02 12.54
N LEU A 81 -0.52 7.77 11.98
CA LEU A 81 -1.63 8.72 11.92
C LEU A 81 -2.61 8.46 13.06
N ALA A 82 -3.22 9.53 13.58
CA ALA A 82 -4.35 9.42 14.50
C ALA A 82 -5.52 8.71 13.81
N ASP A 83 -6.40 8.09 14.62
CA ASP A 83 -7.66 7.55 14.15
C ASP A 83 -8.46 8.62 13.38
N PRO A 84 -8.72 8.43 12.07
CA PRO A 84 -9.48 9.39 11.30
C PRO A 84 -10.96 9.33 11.69
N PRO A 85 -11.72 10.43 11.57
CA PRO A 85 -13.17 10.36 11.64
C PRO A 85 -13.70 9.52 10.47
N SER A 86 -14.83 8.84 10.68
CA SER A 86 -15.33 7.84 9.73
C SER A 86 -15.68 8.41 8.35
N ASP A 87 -16.02 9.70 8.27
CA ASP A 87 -16.39 10.41 7.04
C ASP A 87 -15.18 10.93 6.25
N ALA A 88 -13.97 10.81 6.81
CA ALA A 88 -12.74 11.17 6.13
C ALA A 88 -12.13 10.04 5.30
N ILE A 89 -12.54 8.80 5.56
CA ILE A 89 -12.14 7.64 4.75
C ILE A 89 -12.99 7.65 3.48
N THR A 90 -12.33 7.74 2.33
CA THR A 90 -12.98 7.81 1.02
C THR A 90 -12.93 6.48 0.26
N GLY A 91 -12.00 5.60 0.63
CA GLY A 91 -11.95 4.21 0.19
C GLY A 91 -11.00 3.35 1.04
N MET A 92 -11.27 2.05 1.12
CA MET A 92 -10.39 1.06 1.74
C MET A 92 -10.38 -0.23 0.95
N SER A 93 -9.18 -0.75 0.69
CA SER A 93 -8.96 -2.00 -0.03
C SER A 93 -7.87 -2.81 0.67
N ALA A 94 -8.10 -4.12 0.84
CA ALA A 94 -7.15 -5.05 1.42
C ALA A 94 -5.92 -5.29 0.52
N VAL A 95 -5.92 -4.75 -0.70
CA VAL A 95 -4.78 -4.77 -1.61
C VAL A 95 -4.46 -3.36 -2.12
N ASP A 96 -3.27 -3.19 -2.66
CA ASP A 96 -2.90 -1.99 -3.40
C ASP A 96 -3.78 -1.82 -4.65
N ALA A 97 -4.48 -0.68 -4.73
CA ALA A 97 -5.31 -0.30 -5.87
C ALA A 97 -4.54 0.36 -7.03
N ALA A 98 -3.20 0.50 -6.92
CA ALA A 98 -2.32 1.12 -7.91
C ALA A 98 -2.78 2.53 -8.33
N GLY A 99 -3.16 3.34 -7.35
CA GLY A 99 -3.81 4.63 -7.52
C GLY A 99 -4.90 4.80 -6.45
N GLU A 100 -5.95 5.53 -6.77
CA GLU A 100 -7.07 5.75 -5.84
C GLU A 100 -8.00 4.54 -5.76
N ILE A 101 -8.67 4.29 -4.66
CA ILE A 101 -9.67 3.24 -4.56
C ILE A 101 -10.95 3.70 -5.28
N VAL A 102 -11.65 2.78 -5.96
CA VAL A 102 -12.94 3.12 -6.59
C VAL A 102 -13.88 3.72 -5.54
N ASP A 103 -14.50 4.86 -5.85
CA ASP A 103 -15.37 5.61 -4.95
C ASP A 103 -16.27 4.71 -4.09
N ASN A 104 -16.16 4.85 -2.77
CA ASN A 104 -16.94 4.11 -1.76
C ASN A 104 -16.67 2.60 -1.66
N HIS A 105 -15.65 2.06 -2.31
CA HIS A 105 -15.20 0.70 -2.00
C HIS A 105 -14.58 0.68 -0.60
N MET A 106 -15.13 -0.17 0.27
CA MET A 106 -14.80 -0.22 1.70
C MET A 106 -14.69 -1.68 2.16
N ASP A 107 -13.50 -2.26 2.07
CA ASP A 107 -13.22 -3.54 2.72
C ASP A 107 -13.37 -3.42 4.25
N SER A 108 -13.77 -4.51 4.90
CA SER A 108 -13.93 -4.52 6.36
C SER A 108 -12.58 -4.49 7.07
N ILE A 109 -12.53 -3.94 8.29
CA ILE A 109 -11.31 -3.93 9.12
C ILE A 109 -10.74 -5.34 9.31
N ASP A 110 -11.59 -6.34 9.57
CA ASP A 110 -11.18 -7.74 9.67
C ASP A 110 -10.48 -8.24 8.39
N THR A 111 -10.89 -7.74 7.22
CA THR A 111 -10.26 -8.07 5.94
C THR A 111 -8.92 -7.36 5.78
N LEU A 112 -8.84 -6.08 6.15
CA LEU A 112 -7.60 -5.29 6.08
C LEU A 112 -6.51 -5.83 7.01
N LEU A 113 -6.88 -6.44 8.13
CA LEU A 113 -5.98 -7.00 9.15
C LEU A 113 -5.65 -8.48 8.97
N ARG A 114 -6.16 -9.14 7.92
CA ARG A 114 -5.85 -10.56 7.67
C ARG A 114 -4.34 -10.76 7.44
N PRO A 115 -3.79 -11.90 7.88
CA PRO A 115 -2.42 -12.28 7.57
C PRO A 115 -2.12 -12.15 6.08
N ALA A 116 -0.97 -11.59 5.76
CA ALA A 116 -0.48 -11.49 4.38
C ALA A 116 1.04 -11.47 4.32
N HIS A 117 1.60 -11.64 3.12
CA HIS A 117 3.03 -11.51 2.88
C HIS A 117 3.48 -10.08 3.24
N ASN A 118 4.73 -9.91 3.69
CA ASN A 118 5.29 -8.59 4.03
C ASN A 118 5.29 -7.57 2.87
N ALA A 119 5.11 -8.06 1.64
CA ALA A 119 5.07 -7.25 0.42
C ALA A 119 3.66 -6.74 0.12
N ASP A 120 2.65 -7.35 0.74
CA ASP A 120 1.25 -7.04 0.51
C ASP A 120 0.80 -6.04 1.57
N TYR A 121 0.38 -4.88 1.10
CA TYR A 121 -0.17 -3.82 1.93
C TYR A 121 -1.61 -3.55 1.52
N ASN A 122 -2.39 -3.01 2.46
CA ASN A 122 -3.71 -2.49 2.19
C ASN A 122 -3.60 -1.01 1.83
N HIS A 123 -4.57 -0.53 1.08
CA HIS A 123 -4.70 0.86 0.66
C HIS A 123 -5.87 1.50 1.41
N ILE A 124 -5.64 2.66 2.02
CA ILE A 124 -6.68 3.46 2.66
C ILE A 124 -6.54 4.91 2.17
N ASP A 125 -7.57 5.40 1.47
CA ASP A 125 -7.64 6.79 1.01
C ASP A 125 -8.32 7.68 2.04
N LEU A 126 -7.57 8.66 2.56
CA LEU A 126 -7.99 9.60 3.59
C LEU A 126 -7.99 11.03 3.04
N ARG A 127 -8.76 11.94 3.63
CA ARG A 127 -8.55 13.37 3.40
C ARG A 127 -7.29 13.85 4.13
N PHE A 128 -6.53 14.76 3.52
CA PHE A 128 -5.32 15.31 4.15
C PHE A 128 -5.59 16.03 5.48
N ASP A 129 -6.75 16.67 5.64
CA ASP A 129 -7.12 17.50 6.78
C ASP A 129 -7.75 16.72 7.95
N SER A 130 -7.92 15.41 7.81
CA SER A 130 -8.71 14.60 8.74
C SER A 130 -7.92 13.88 9.82
N THR A 131 -6.58 13.87 9.73
CA THR A 131 -5.74 13.16 10.68
C THR A 131 -4.41 13.88 10.89
N GLN A 132 -3.79 13.65 12.04
CA GLN A 132 -2.51 14.22 12.43
C GLN A 132 -1.50 13.11 12.63
N VAL A 133 -0.22 13.46 12.52
CA VAL A 133 0.87 12.55 12.88
C VAL A 133 0.94 12.45 14.41
N VAL A 134 0.87 11.23 14.95
CA VAL A 134 0.91 10.94 16.38
C VAL A 134 2.10 10.07 16.79
N GLY A 135 2.92 9.65 15.83
CA GLY A 135 4.09 8.81 16.07
C GLY A 135 4.87 8.55 14.79
N VAL A 136 6.00 7.88 14.97
CA VAL A 136 6.81 7.35 13.88
C VAL A 136 6.90 5.84 14.02
N LEU A 137 6.68 5.12 12.92
CA LEU A 137 6.90 3.70 12.83
C LEU A 137 8.26 3.44 12.17
N LEU A 138 9.11 2.68 12.85
CA LEU A 138 10.30 2.07 12.28
C LEU A 138 10.15 0.55 12.23
N LYS A 139 10.90 -0.10 11.36
CA LYS A 139 10.89 -1.55 11.20
C LYS A 139 12.30 -2.10 11.41
N VAL A 140 12.39 -3.25 12.07
CA VAL A 140 13.65 -3.98 12.28
C VAL A 140 13.45 -5.46 11.98
N THR A 141 14.53 -6.15 11.65
CA THR A 141 14.58 -7.62 11.69
C THR A 141 14.58 -8.14 13.14
N PRO A 142 14.41 -9.46 13.37
CA PRO A 142 14.48 -10.05 14.71
C PRO A 142 15.84 -9.90 15.42
N ASP A 143 16.93 -9.71 14.67
CA ASP A 143 18.27 -9.40 15.22
C ASP A 143 18.49 -7.88 15.42
N GLY A 144 17.46 -7.06 15.23
CA GLY A 144 17.47 -5.62 15.49
C GLY A 144 18.07 -4.77 14.37
N LYS A 145 18.32 -5.34 13.19
CA LYS A 145 18.81 -4.59 12.03
C LYS A 145 17.69 -3.70 11.48
N PRO A 146 17.92 -2.39 11.30
CA PRO A 146 16.92 -1.50 10.69
C PRO A 146 16.56 -1.93 9.27
N LEU A 147 15.26 -1.87 8.97
CA LEU A 147 14.69 -2.07 7.65
C LEU A 147 14.32 -0.71 7.02
N GLY A 148 14.37 -0.63 5.69
CA GLY A 148 14.19 0.61 4.92
C GLY A 148 15.47 1.44 4.74
N GLY A 149 15.37 2.53 3.97
CA GLY A 149 16.53 3.38 3.68
C GLY A 149 17.08 4.10 4.91
N ALA A 150 18.39 3.99 5.15
CA ALA A 150 19.05 4.60 6.31
C ALA A 150 18.80 6.12 6.44
N ALA A 151 18.88 6.86 5.32
CA ALA A 151 18.63 8.29 5.31
C ALA A 151 17.17 8.64 5.67
N ARG A 152 16.20 7.81 5.24
CA ARG A 152 14.79 8.00 5.57
C ARG A 152 14.52 7.67 7.04
N ASN A 153 15.07 6.57 7.56
CA ASN A 153 14.95 6.21 8.97
C ASN A 153 15.54 7.31 9.87
N GLN A 154 16.72 7.83 9.54
CA GLN A 154 17.33 8.95 10.26
C GLN A 154 16.43 10.19 10.21
N LYS A 155 15.81 10.46 9.07
CA LYS A 155 14.91 11.61 8.92
C LYS A 155 13.64 11.47 9.77
N LEU A 156 13.04 10.29 9.77
CA LEU A 156 11.88 9.97 10.61
C LEU A 156 12.22 10.08 12.10
N GLN A 157 13.39 9.59 12.52
CA GLN A 157 13.88 9.75 13.90
C GLN A 157 14.05 11.22 14.27
N HIS A 158 14.65 12.02 13.39
CA HIS A 158 14.83 13.44 13.63
C HIS A 158 13.49 14.18 13.82
N ILE A 159 12.50 13.89 12.96
CA ILE A 159 11.14 14.45 13.11
C ILE A 159 10.51 14.00 14.43
N ALA A 160 10.69 12.74 14.83
CA ALA A 160 10.17 12.27 16.11
C ALA A 160 10.80 13.02 17.30
N GLU A 161 12.11 13.27 17.26
CA GLU A 161 12.81 14.03 18.30
C GLU A 161 12.36 15.50 18.34
N GLU A 162 12.33 16.17 17.19
CA GLU A 162 11.95 17.57 17.05
C GLU A 162 10.53 17.85 17.53
N HIS A 163 9.59 16.95 17.22
CA HIS A 163 8.17 17.11 17.53
C HIS A 163 7.74 16.32 18.78
N HIS A 164 8.67 15.72 19.52
CA HIS A 164 8.41 14.92 20.71
C HIS A 164 7.41 13.77 20.48
N LEU A 165 7.52 13.10 19.34
CA LEU A 165 6.65 11.99 18.95
C LEU A 165 7.22 10.65 19.43
N PRO A 166 6.37 9.68 19.82
CA PRO A 166 6.80 8.33 20.12
C PRO A 166 7.33 7.62 18.86
N VAL A 167 8.36 6.79 19.05
CA VAL A 167 8.94 5.94 18.00
C VAL A 167 8.59 4.47 18.26
N ALA A 168 7.53 3.99 17.59
CA ALA A 168 7.15 2.59 17.63
C ALA A 168 8.03 1.80 16.65
N THR A 169 8.79 0.83 17.15
CA THR A 169 9.59 -0.05 16.32
C THR A 169 8.93 -1.43 16.25
N ILE A 170 8.67 -1.96 15.06
CA ILE A 170 8.09 -3.30 14.92
C ILE A 170 9.14 -4.29 14.40
N GLU A 171 9.11 -5.51 14.94
CA GLU A 171 9.91 -6.62 14.41
C GLU A 171 9.20 -7.27 13.22
N VAL A 172 9.92 -7.42 12.11
CA VAL A 172 9.43 -8.03 10.87
C VAL A 172 10.19 -9.32 10.62
N GLU A 173 9.49 -10.45 10.63
CA GLU A 173 10.07 -11.73 10.25
C GLU A 173 10.14 -11.90 8.73
N PRO A 174 11.10 -12.66 8.20
CA PRO A 174 11.16 -12.95 6.78
C PRO A 174 9.92 -13.73 6.32
N SER A 175 9.31 -13.29 5.23
CA SER A 175 8.23 -13.99 4.53
C SER A 175 8.78 -15.06 3.58
N PRO A 176 8.06 -16.16 3.33
CA PRO A 176 8.46 -17.17 2.36
C PRO A 176 8.57 -16.61 0.94
N MET A 177 9.66 -16.92 0.24
CA MET A 177 9.83 -16.56 -1.18
C MET A 177 9.01 -17.48 -2.10
N PRO A 178 8.42 -16.94 -3.19
CA PRO A 178 7.76 -17.77 -4.18
C PRO A 178 8.77 -18.70 -4.86
N SER A 179 8.41 -19.97 -5.04
CA SER A 179 9.22 -20.97 -5.75
C SER A 179 8.91 -21.05 -7.24
N GLU A 180 7.74 -20.57 -7.64
CA GLU A 180 7.25 -20.52 -9.02
C GLU A 180 6.59 -19.17 -9.29
N ILE A 181 6.40 -18.84 -10.57
CA ILE A 181 5.64 -17.63 -10.94
C ILE A 181 4.21 -17.83 -10.47
N SER A 182 3.73 -16.90 -9.66
CA SER A 182 2.32 -16.86 -9.25
C SER A 182 1.68 -15.59 -9.78
N SER A 183 0.38 -15.64 -10.03
CA SER A 183 -0.40 -14.48 -10.43
C SER A 183 -1.66 -14.37 -9.59
N ARG A 184 -2.09 -13.12 -9.37
CA ARG A 184 -3.39 -12.80 -8.78
C ARG A 184 -3.97 -11.60 -9.49
N THR A 185 -5.29 -11.61 -9.67
CA THR A 185 -6.01 -10.46 -10.22
C THR A 185 -7.02 -9.98 -9.18
N THR A 186 -6.94 -8.69 -8.85
CA THR A 186 -7.98 -8.00 -8.07
C THR A 186 -8.77 -7.11 -9.00
N THR A 187 -10.09 -7.27 -9.00
CA THR A 187 -11.00 -6.42 -9.79
C THR A 187 -11.72 -5.46 -8.85
N PHE A 188 -11.57 -4.16 -9.08
CA PHE A 188 -12.20 -3.10 -8.28
C PHE A 188 -13.52 -2.64 -8.90
N SER A 189 -13.61 -2.65 -10.23
CA SER A 189 -14.83 -2.34 -10.99
C SER A 189 -14.79 -3.06 -12.35
N LYS A 190 -15.85 -2.90 -13.15
CA LYS A 190 -15.89 -3.47 -14.51
C LYS A 190 -14.75 -2.96 -15.41
N SER A 191 -14.23 -1.77 -15.15
CA SER A 191 -13.18 -1.14 -15.94
C SER A 191 -11.83 -1.09 -15.24
N ARG A 192 -11.73 -1.52 -13.97
CA ARG A 192 -10.50 -1.39 -13.18
C ARG A 192 -10.08 -2.66 -12.47
N SER A 193 -8.84 -3.07 -12.72
CA SER A 193 -8.22 -4.22 -12.08
C SER A 193 -6.72 -4.03 -11.91
N VAL A 194 -6.13 -4.77 -10.98
CA VAL A 194 -4.68 -4.92 -10.86
C VAL A 194 -4.37 -6.40 -10.92
N ARG A 195 -3.50 -6.77 -11.87
CA ARG A 195 -2.92 -8.10 -11.98
C ARG A 195 -1.49 -8.06 -11.46
N THR A 196 -1.21 -8.83 -10.44
CA THR A 196 0.12 -8.93 -9.84
C THR A 196 0.75 -10.26 -10.20
N TYR A 197 1.98 -10.24 -10.67
CA TYR A 197 2.84 -11.40 -10.84
C TYR A 197 3.98 -11.35 -9.83
N ASP A 198 4.16 -12.43 -9.06
CA ASP A 198 5.31 -12.62 -8.20
C ASP A 198 6.25 -13.65 -8.86
N ILE A 199 7.41 -13.18 -9.31
CA ILE A 199 8.40 -13.92 -10.11
C ILE A 199 9.61 -14.27 -9.22
N PRO A 200 9.93 -15.55 -9.01
CA PRO A 200 11.11 -15.96 -8.25
C PRO A 200 12.39 -15.35 -8.82
N TYR A 201 13.28 -14.86 -7.96
CA TYR A 201 14.56 -14.26 -8.39
C TYR A 201 15.78 -14.81 -7.64
N SER A 202 15.70 -14.92 -6.31
CA SER A 202 16.72 -15.55 -5.49
C SER A 202 16.12 -16.19 -4.24
N SER A 203 16.95 -16.78 -3.37
CA SER A 203 16.49 -17.35 -2.10
C SER A 203 15.91 -16.34 -1.11
N THR A 204 16.15 -15.04 -1.31
CA THR A 204 15.73 -13.97 -0.39
C THR A 204 15.00 -12.84 -1.10
N LYS A 205 14.79 -12.94 -2.42
CA LYS A 205 14.13 -11.91 -3.23
C LYS A 205 13.27 -12.49 -4.34
N PHE A 206 12.23 -11.77 -4.69
CA PHE A 206 11.42 -11.99 -5.88
C PHE A 206 11.17 -10.66 -6.59
N ILE A 207 10.75 -10.72 -7.85
CA ILE A 207 10.33 -9.53 -8.60
C ILE A 207 8.81 -9.52 -8.67
N ARG A 208 8.20 -8.43 -8.23
CA ARG A 208 6.77 -8.17 -8.39
C ARG A 208 6.54 -7.30 -9.62
N VAL A 209 5.61 -7.73 -10.46
CA VAL A 209 5.09 -6.94 -11.58
C VAL A 209 3.61 -6.71 -11.35
N ASP A 210 3.24 -5.46 -11.04
CA ASP A 210 1.84 -5.04 -10.94
C ASP A 210 1.43 -4.40 -12.24
N ILE A 211 0.40 -4.94 -12.89
CA ILE A 211 -0.20 -4.42 -14.12
C ILE A 211 -1.61 -3.97 -13.81
N ALA A 212 -1.80 -2.66 -13.81
CA ALA A 212 -3.08 -2.04 -13.54
C ALA A 212 -3.79 -1.71 -14.87
N HIS A 213 -5.08 -2.01 -14.95
CA HIS A 213 -5.96 -1.65 -16.05
C HIS A 213 -7.02 -0.65 -15.60
N GLY A 214 -7.39 0.29 -16.47
CA GLY A 214 -8.54 1.17 -16.30
C GLY A 214 -8.22 2.65 -16.38
N ASP A 215 -9.16 3.47 -15.91
CA ASP A 215 -9.03 4.93 -15.88
C ASP A 215 -8.25 5.35 -14.63
N PHE A 216 -7.01 5.78 -14.82
CA PHE A 216 -6.15 6.28 -13.74
C PHE A 216 -6.28 7.80 -13.64
N TYR A 217 -6.72 8.33 -12.50
CA TYR A 217 -6.85 9.79 -12.31
C TYR A 217 -5.53 10.56 -12.51
N HIS A 218 -4.39 9.96 -12.11
CA HIS A 218 -3.06 10.54 -12.32
C HIS A 218 -2.48 10.28 -13.72
N SER A 219 -3.14 9.47 -14.55
CA SER A 219 -2.71 9.16 -15.91
C SER A 219 -3.92 8.88 -16.81
N PRO A 220 -4.81 9.87 -17.01
CA PRO A 220 -6.08 9.66 -17.73
C PRO A 220 -5.88 9.32 -19.21
N ALA A 221 -4.67 9.49 -19.74
CA ALA A 221 -4.29 9.11 -21.09
C ALA A 221 -3.79 7.67 -21.22
N SER A 222 -3.70 6.91 -20.13
CA SER A 222 -3.17 5.53 -20.10
C SER A 222 -4.29 4.53 -19.81
N THR A 223 -4.33 3.43 -20.57
CA THR A 223 -5.26 2.31 -20.31
C THR A 223 -4.65 1.22 -19.42
N THR A 224 -3.33 1.12 -19.47
CA THR A 224 -2.55 0.11 -18.77
C THR A 224 -1.29 0.76 -18.20
N VAL A 225 -1.03 0.54 -16.92
CA VAL A 225 0.17 1.00 -16.22
C VAL A 225 0.82 -0.20 -15.56
N SER A 226 2.15 -0.30 -15.64
CA SER A 226 2.90 -1.35 -14.97
C SER A 226 3.89 -0.76 -13.99
N ARG A 227 4.07 -1.45 -12.87
CA ARG A 227 5.13 -1.18 -11.90
C ARG A 227 5.88 -2.47 -11.63
N THR A 228 7.19 -2.43 -11.84
CA THR A 228 8.08 -3.55 -11.53
C THR A 228 8.95 -3.22 -10.34
N MET A 229 9.07 -4.15 -9.40
CA MET A 229 9.79 -3.95 -8.14
C MET A 229 10.54 -5.22 -7.76
N LEU A 230 11.79 -5.07 -7.32
CA LEU A 230 12.48 -6.13 -6.61
C LEU A 230 12.09 -6.07 -5.13
N ILE A 231 11.65 -7.18 -4.56
CA ILE A 231 11.17 -7.27 -3.18
C ILE A 231 11.97 -8.32 -2.42
N ASP A 232 12.40 -7.99 -1.20
CA ASP A 232 13.07 -8.93 -0.31
C ASP A 232 12.09 -9.65 0.65
N GLU A 233 12.61 -10.62 1.40
CA GLU A 233 11.86 -11.39 2.41
C GLU A 233 11.20 -10.53 3.51
N TYR A 234 11.68 -9.32 3.75
CA TYR A 234 11.08 -8.38 4.70
C TYR A 234 10.07 -7.43 4.04
N GLY A 235 9.82 -7.59 2.74
CA GLY A 235 8.90 -6.75 1.97
C GLY A 235 9.49 -5.42 1.53
N GLN A 236 10.81 -5.19 1.67
CA GLN A 236 11.42 -3.95 1.19
C GLN A 236 11.42 -3.92 -0.33
N THR A 237 10.97 -2.80 -0.90
CA THR A 237 10.85 -2.64 -2.34
C THR A 237 12.00 -1.80 -2.91
N ASN A 238 12.61 -2.28 -3.98
CA ASN A 238 13.44 -1.46 -4.86
C ASN A 238 12.73 -1.31 -6.23
N HIS A 239 12.37 -0.08 -6.57
CA HIS A 239 11.72 0.27 -7.83
C HIS A 239 12.72 0.47 -8.99
N GLU A 240 14.01 0.58 -8.69
CA GLU A 240 15.09 0.70 -9.68
C GLU A 240 15.65 -0.69 -9.98
N ILE A 241 15.00 -1.40 -10.91
CA ILE A 241 15.51 -2.68 -11.41
C ILE A 241 16.57 -2.47 -12.49
N ASN A 242 17.60 -3.30 -12.49
CA ASN A 242 18.69 -3.25 -13.47
C ASN A 242 18.35 -4.06 -14.75
N THR A 243 19.21 -3.96 -15.77
CA THR A 243 19.03 -4.65 -17.05
C THR A 243 18.85 -6.16 -16.91
N SER A 244 19.65 -6.83 -16.07
CA SER A 244 19.55 -8.28 -15.86
C SER A 244 18.22 -8.68 -15.19
N GLN A 245 17.72 -7.85 -14.28
CA GLN A 245 16.41 -8.04 -13.65
C GLN A 245 15.28 -7.84 -14.65
N GLN A 246 15.37 -6.83 -15.51
CA GLN A 246 14.41 -6.64 -16.60
C GLN A 246 14.41 -7.84 -17.56
N GLU A 247 15.59 -8.30 -17.99
CA GLU A 247 15.71 -9.49 -18.85
C GLU A 247 15.08 -10.74 -18.21
N HIS A 248 15.29 -10.93 -16.90
CA HIS A 248 14.67 -12.02 -16.15
C HIS A 248 13.14 -11.93 -16.14
N VAL A 249 12.58 -10.74 -15.93
CA VAL A 249 11.13 -10.49 -16.00
C VAL A 249 10.60 -10.83 -17.37
N MET A 250 11.21 -10.32 -18.44
CA MET A 250 10.76 -10.55 -19.81
C MET A 250 10.81 -12.04 -20.17
N SER A 251 11.90 -12.73 -19.84
CA SER A 251 12.05 -14.17 -20.04
C SER A 251 11.00 -14.97 -19.27
N SER A 252 10.68 -14.55 -18.04
CA SER A 252 9.70 -15.22 -17.17
C SER A 252 8.25 -15.03 -17.64
N LEU A 253 7.92 -13.85 -18.18
CA LEU A 253 6.56 -13.54 -18.66
C LEU A 253 6.31 -13.96 -20.12
N GLN A 254 7.36 -14.17 -20.92
CA GLN A 254 7.21 -14.54 -22.34
C GLN A 254 6.37 -15.82 -22.54
N PRO A 255 6.55 -16.92 -21.77
CA PRO A 255 5.69 -18.09 -21.91
C PRO A 255 4.21 -17.80 -21.62
N LEU A 256 3.91 -16.85 -20.72
CA LEU A 256 2.54 -16.43 -20.44
C LEU A 256 1.95 -15.65 -21.61
N LEU A 257 2.77 -14.90 -22.34
CA LEU A 257 2.36 -14.19 -23.56
C LEU A 257 2.05 -15.19 -24.68
N ASP A 258 2.93 -16.18 -24.86
CA ASP A 258 2.78 -17.21 -25.89
C ASP A 258 1.51 -18.06 -25.68
N HIS A 259 1.06 -18.23 -24.43
CA HIS A 259 -0.19 -18.90 -24.08
C HIS A 259 -1.41 -17.97 -23.97
N GLY A 260 -1.23 -16.65 -24.15
CA GLY A 260 -2.31 -15.66 -24.11
C GLY A 260 -2.84 -15.34 -22.70
N GLU A 261 -2.06 -15.61 -21.65
CA GLU A 261 -2.40 -15.26 -20.26
C GLU A 261 -2.08 -13.79 -19.94
N ILE A 262 -1.06 -13.24 -20.60
CA ILE A 262 -0.75 -11.81 -20.65
C ILE A 262 -0.83 -11.34 -22.11
N THR A 263 -1.25 -10.10 -22.32
CA THR A 263 -1.38 -9.48 -23.65
C THR A 263 -0.10 -8.78 -24.09
N SER A 264 0.02 -8.49 -25.39
CA SER A 264 1.14 -7.68 -25.90
C SER A 264 1.19 -6.27 -25.31
N ASP A 265 0.03 -5.67 -25.03
CA ASP A 265 -0.05 -4.34 -24.41
C ASP A 265 0.41 -4.37 -22.95
N GLU A 266 0.00 -5.38 -22.19
CA GLU A 266 0.52 -5.60 -20.84
C GLU A 266 2.04 -5.80 -20.86
N MET A 267 2.56 -6.62 -21.78
CA MET A 267 4.02 -6.81 -21.94
C MET A 267 4.73 -5.49 -22.31
N HIS A 268 4.12 -4.68 -23.18
CA HIS A 268 4.64 -3.35 -23.52
C HIS A 268 4.65 -2.42 -22.29
N ALA A 269 3.59 -2.44 -21.47
CA ALA A 269 3.54 -1.69 -20.22
C ALA A 269 4.63 -2.14 -19.25
N VAL A 270 4.94 -3.43 -19.15
CA VAL A 270 6.03 -3.94 -18.30
C VAL A 270 7.41 -3.38 -18.71
N VAL A 271 7.63 -3.15 -20.00
CA VAL A 271 8.89 -2.57 -20.51
C VAL A 271 8.93 -1.05 -20.35
N HIS A 272 7.82 -0.38 -20.63
CA HIS A 272 7.77 1.08 -20.80
C HIS A 272 7.09 1.84 -19.66
N GLY A 273 6.54 1.13 -18.69
CA GLY A 273 5.77 1.66 -17.56
C GLY A 273 4.30 1.91 -17.86
N PHE A 274 3.90 2.16 -19.11
CA PHE A 274 2.50 2.41 -19.48
C PHE A 274 2.21 2.17 -20.97
N VAL A 275 0.91 2.09 -21.29
CA VAL A 275 0.35 2.13 -22.65
C VAL A 275 -0.71 3.23 -22.72
N SER A 276 -0.64 4.07 -23.74
CA SER A 276 -1.58 5.20 -23.96
C SER A 276 -2.85 4.78 -24.71
N GLN A 277 -3.96 5.47 -24.42
CA GLN A 277 -5.29 5.29 -25.04
C GLN A 277 -5.30 5.46 -26.57
N THR A 278 -4.29 6.08 -27.17
CA THR A 278 -4.29 6.43 -28.60
C THR A 278 -3.96 5.27 -29.56
N ASN A 279 -3.72 4.06 -29.04
CA ASN A 279 -3.28 2.92 -29.85
C ASN A 279 -4.33 1.84 -30.11
N THR A 280 -5.60 2.02 -29.74
CA THR A 280 -6.63 1.08 -30.19
C THR A 280 -6.91 1.33 -31.68
N PRO A 281 -6.50 0.45 -32.61
CA PRO A 281 -6.98 0.56 -33.99
C PRO A 281 -8.48 0.24 -33.95
N MET A 282 -9.31 1.13 -34.49
CA MET A 282 -10.68 0.77 -34.85
C MET A 282 -10.69 -0.32 -35.92
#